data_AF-A0A0B1SGM4-F1
#
_entry.id   AF-A0A0B1SGM4-F1
#
_cell.length_a   1.000
_cell.length_b   1.000
_cell.length_c   1.000
_cell.angle_alpha   90.00
_cell.angle_beta   90.00
_cell.angle_gamma   90.00
#
_symmetry.space_group_name_H-M   'P 1'
#
loop_
_entity.id
_entity.type
_entity.pdbx_description
1 polymer ?
#
loop_
_entity_poly.entity_id
_entity_poly.type
_entity_poly.pdbx_seq_one_letter_code
_entity_poly.pdbx_strand_id
1 'polypeptide(L)'
;MSCKKDLSSRHMIAVRGIAFMKLYEKNRICRQEVYYNIARMFHQMSLTPLAIHFYEKVLAEPPPVVYYMDEEGNKAVRPESMYDVRRFAAHNLALMYRTSGNDYLARRIYERYLVV
;
A
#
# COMPACT_ATOMS: atom_id res chain seq x y z
N MET A 1 20.27 -10.51 -6.16
CA MET A 1 20.31 -11.51 -5.07
C MET A 1 21.68 -11.47 -4.40
N SER A 2 21.78 -11.32 -3.09
CA SER A 2 23.08 -11.38 -2.39
C SER A 2 23.57 -12.83 -2.40
N CYS A 3 24.75 -13.06 -2.96
CA CYS A 3 25.37 -14.39 -3.03
C CYS A 3 26.01 -14.82 -1.69
N LYS A 4 25.99 -13.95 -0.67
CA LYS A 4 26.39 -14.27 0.71
C LYS A 4 25.13 -14.26 1.57
N LYS A 5 24.89 -15.35 2.32
CA LYS A 5 23.72 -15.55 3.19
C LYS A 5 24.04 -15.26 4.66
N ASP A 6 24.96 -14.36 4.96
CA ASP A 6 25.22 -13.93 6.33
C ASP A 6 24.17 -12.91 6.80
N LEU A 7 23.99 -12.76 8.12
CA LEU A 7 22.96 -11.91 8.70
C LEU A 7 23.12 -10.43 8.28
N SER A 8 24.36 -9.96 8.24
CA SER A 8 24.71 -8.60 7.84
C SER A 8 24.26 -8.27 6.41
N SER A 9 24.47 -9.17 5.44
CA SER A 9 24.02 -8.93 4.06
C SER A 9 22.50 -8.90 3.91
N ARG A 10 21.74 -9.64 4.73
CA ARG A 10 20.27 -9.59 4.74
C ARG A 10 19.75 -8.24 5.20
N HIS A 11 20.26 -7.73 6.32
CA HIS A 11 19.87 -6.40 6.81
C HIS A 11 20.28 -5.29 5.83
N MET A 12 21.44 -5.43 5.17
CA MET A 12 21.87 -4.47 4.16
C MET A 12 20.94 -4.42 2.94
N ILE A 13 20.39 -5.56 2.51
CA ILE A 13 19.37 -5.59 1.45
C ILE A 13 18.11 -4.85 1.89
N ALA A 14 17.65 -5.06 3.13
CA ALA A 14 16.49 -4.36 3.68
C ALA A 14 16.69 -2.83 3.71
N VAL A 15 17.84 -2.37 4.20
CA VAL A 15 18.19 -0.94 4.24
C VAL A 15 18.19 -0.33 2.83
N ARG A 16 18.76 -1.02 1.85
CA ARG A 16 18.73 -0.58 0.44
C ARG A 16 17.31 -0.53 -0.10
N GLY A 17 16.47 -1.52 0.21
CA GLY A 17 15.05 -1.53 -0.16
C GLY A 17 14.30 -0.32 0.39
N ILE A 18 14.52 0.03 1.66
CA ILE A 18 13.93 1.23 2.27
C ILE A 18 14.41 2.50 1.57
N ALA A 19 15.71 2.60 1.24
CA ALA A 19 16.24 3.75 0.51
C ALA A 19 15.59 3.90 -0.87
N PHE A 20 15.39 2.81 -1.61
CA PHE A 20 14.67 2.83 -2.89
C PHE A 20 13.21 3.24 -2.72
N MET A 21 12.51 2.73 -1.71
CA MET A 21 11.13 3.15 -1.45
C MET A 21 11.01 4.63 -1.09
N LYS A 22 12.01 5.19 -0.40
CA LYS A 22 12.08 6.63 -0.12
C LYS A 22 12.34 7.46 -1.37
N LEU A 23 13.20 6.98 -2.27
CA LEU A 23 13.38 7.63 -3.57
C LEU A 23 12.10 7.55 -4.41
N TYR A 24 11.42 6.41 -4.41
CA TYR A 24 10.14 6.22 -5.09
C TYR A 24 9.06 7.17 -4.54
N GLU A 25 8.95 7.31 -3.22
CA GLU A 25 8.04 8.27 -2.57
C GLU A 25 8.28 9.72 -3.03
N LYS A 26 9.54 10.12 -3.21
CA LYS A 26 9.88 11.47 -3.67
C LYS A 26 9.55 11.73 -5.14
N ASN A 27 9.59 10.71 -5.99
CA ASN A 27 9.46 10.87 -7.44
C ASN A 27 8.06 10.57 -7.97
N ARG A 28 7.22 9.87 -7.20
CA ARG A 28 5.85 9.54 -7.63
C ARG A 28 4.84 10.56 -7.12
N ILE A 29 3.93 10.92 -8.01
CA ILE A 29 2.86 11.89 -7.74
C ILE A 29 1.70 11.23 -6.98
N CYS A 30 1.34 9.99 -7.34
CA CYS A 30 0.21 9.29 -6.74
C CYS A 30 0.54 8.82 -5.32
N ARG A 31 0.13 9.59 -4.30
CA ARG A 31 0.35 9.25 -2.89
C ARG A 31 -0.32 7.95 -2.48
N GLN A 32 -1.53 7.69 -2.95
CA GLN A 32 -2.27 6.49 -2.62
C GLN A 32 -1.50 5.20 -3.01
N GLU A 33 -0.99 5.15 -4.24
CA GLU A 33 -0.13 4.06 -4.73
C GLU A 33 1.16 3.96 -3.91
N VAL A 34 1.81 5.10 -3.67
CA VAL A 34 3.08 5.16 -2.95
C VAL A 34 2.95 4.57 -1.54
N TYR A 35 1.95 5.02 -0.78
CA TYR A 35 1.71 4.54 0.56
C TYR A 35 1.33 3.06 0.57
N TYR A 36 0.55 2.59 -0.41
CA TYR A 36 0.19 1.18 -0.51
C TYR A 36 1.42 0.29 -0.73
N ASN A 37 2.30 0.68 -1.64
CA ASN A 37 3.51 -0.09 -1.93
C ASN A 37 4.49 -0.08 -0.74
N ILE A 38 4.62 1.05 -0.03
CA ILE A 38 5.43 1.13 1.20
C ILE A 38 4.82 0.24 2.31
N ALA A 39 3.49 0.27 2.48
CA ALA A 39 2.80 -0.61 3.43
C ALA A 39 3.02 -2.09 3.10
N ARG A 40 2.93 -2.47 1.82
CA ARG A 40 3.20 -3.84 1.36
C ARG A 40 4.65 -4.27 1.64
N MET A 41 5.63 -3.40 1.43
CA MET A 41 7.03 -3.69 1.78
C MET A 41 7.16 -3.97 3.28
N PHE A 42 6.66 -3.07 4.14
CA PHE A 42 6.76 -3.26 5.59
C PHE A 42 5.99 -4.48 6.07
N HIS A 43 4.84 -4.78 5.46
CA HIS A 43 4.07 -5.98 5.76
C HIS A 43 4.88 -7.24 5.43
N GLN A 44 5.49 -7.31 4.25
CA GLN A 44 6.34 -8.45 3.85
C GLN A 44 7.56 -8.62 4.76
N MET A 45 8.08 -7.53 5.33
CA MET A 45 9.19 -7.54 6.28
C MET A 45 8.75 -7.81 7.73
N SER A 46 7.45 -8.07 7.98
CA SER A 46 6.88 -8.22 9.32
C SER A 46 7.09 -7.02 10.24
N LEU A 47 7.27 -5.82 9.67
CA LEU A 47 7.33 -4.55 10.39
C LEU A 47 5.91 -3.99 10.55
N THR A 48 5.09 -4.74 11.30
CA THR A 48 3.63 -4.58 11.42
C THR A 48 3.19 -3.15 11.79
N PRO A 49 3.79 -2.45 12.77
CA PRO A 49 3.35 -1.10 13.12
C PRO A 49 3.52 -0.10 11.96
N LEU A 50 4.60 -0.23 11.18
CA LEU A 50 4.84 0.61 10.01
C LEU A 50 3.89 0.26 8.87
N ALA A 51 3.61 -1.02 8.66
CA ALA A 51 2.63 -1.45 7.68
C ALA A 51 1.23 -0.89 7.99
N ILE A 52 0.79 -0.96 9.25
CA ILE A 52 -0.48 -0.35 9.71
C ILE A 52 -0.49 1.15 9.42
N HIS A 53 0.54 1.88 9.85
CA HIS A 53 0.65 3.32 9.65
C HIS A 53 0.49 3.72 8.17
N PHE A 54 1.15 2.98 7.26
CA PHE A 54 1.06 3.30 5.84
C PHE A 54 -0.26 2.83 5.20
N TYR A 55 -0.87 1.72 5.63
CA TYR A 55 -2.22 1.37 5.16
C TYR A 55 -3.27 2.40 5.60
N GLU A 56 -3.18 2.92 6.82
CA GLU A 56 -4.06 4.00 7.28
C GLU A 56 -3.90 5.26 6.41
N LYS A 57 -2.66 5.60 6.02
CA LYS A 57 -2.40 6.66 5.04
C LYS A 57 -3.06 6.38 3.69
N VAL A 58 -3.03 5.15 3.19
CA VAL A 58 -3.75 4.80 1.94
C VAL A 58 -5.24 5.08 2.07
N LEU A 59 -5.85 4.68 3.20
CA LEU A 59 -7.29 4.89 3.44
C LEU A 59 -7.68 6.37 3.57
N ALA A 60 -6.73 7.23 3.96
CA ALA A 60 -6.93 8.67 4.06
C ALA A 60 -6.72 9.42 2.73
N GLU A 61 -6.07 8.82 1.74
CA GLU A 61 -5.86 9.44 0.43
C GLU A 61 -7.09 9.26 -0.49
N PRO A 62 -7.47 10.28 -1.29
CA PRO A 62 -8.53 10.14 -2.27
C PRO A 62 -8.14 9.17 -3.40
N PRO A 63 -9.12 8.58 -4.10
CA PRO A 63 -8.86 7.82 -5.33
C PRO A 63 -8.05 8.65 -6.34
N PRO A 64 -7.07 8.03 -7.01
CA PRO A 64 -6.34 8.71 -8.06
C PRO A 64 -7.22 8.95 -9.29
N VAL A 65 -7.13 10.15 -9.85
CA VAL A 65 -7.75 10.50 -11.13
C VAL A 65 -6.77 10.20 -12.25
N VAL A 66 -7.10 9.22 -13.10
CA VAL A 66 -6.25 8.80 -14.22
C VAL A 66 -6.90 9.20 -15.54
N TYR A 67 -6.22 10.06 -16.28
CA TYR A 67 -6.66 10.48 -17.61
C TYR A 67 -6.11 9.56 -18.69
N TYR A 68 -6.90 9.37 -19.75
CA TYR A 68 -6.48 8.67 -20.96
C TYR A 68 -7.12 9.34 -22.19
N MET A 69 -6.65 8.98 -23.39
CA MET A 69 -7.27 9.37 -24.64
C MET A 69 -8.14 8.21 -25.12
N ASP A 70 -9.42 8.46 -25.40
CA ASP A 70 -10.31 7.45 -25.97
C ASP A 70 -10.04 7.22 -27.47
N GLU A 71 -10.83 6.34 -28.09
CA GLU A 71 -10.68 5.97 -29.50
C GLU A 71 -10.94 7.15 -30.46
N GLU A 72 -11.64 8.17 -29.98
CA GLU A 72 -11.97 9.40 -30.72
C GLU A 72 -10.94 10.51 -30.48
N GLY A 73 -9.92 10.25 -29.63
CA GLY A 73 -8.87 11.20 -29.29
C GLY A 73 -9.28 12.22 -28.21
N ASN A 74 -10.41 12.04 -27.56
CA ASN A 74 -10.87 12.91 -26.48
C ASN A 74 -10.25 12.51 -25.14
N LYS A 75 -10.03 13.50 -24.27
CA LYS A 75 -9.52 13.28 -22.92
C LYS A 75 -10.64 12.74 -22.02
N ALA A 76 -10.52 11.49 -21.62
CA ALA A 76 -11.46 10.80 -20.73
C ALA A 76 -10.79 10.45 -19.38
N VAL A 77 -11.62 10.13 -18.39
CA VAL A 77 -11.18 9.73 -17.04
C VAL A 77 -11.46 8.25 -16.86
N ARG A 78 -10.48 7.49 -16.38
CA ARG A 78 -10.66 6.08 -16.02
C ARG A 78 -11.54 5.95 -14.78
N PRO A 79 -12.40 4.91 -14.68
CA PRO A 79 -13.16 4.66 -13.47
C PRO A 79 -12.27 4.54 -12.23
N GLU A 80 -12.66 5.15 -11.12
CA GLU A 80 -11.89 5.13 -9.87
C GLU A 80 -11.61 3.70 -9.40
N SER A 81 -12.58 2.79 -9.56
CA SER A 81 -12.46 1.38 -9.16
C SER A 81 -11.30 0.63 -9.81
N MET A 82 -10.75 1.14 -10.91
CA MET A 82 -9.61 0.55 -11.60
C MET A 82 -8.28 0.83 -10.87
N TYR A 83 -8.17 1.97 -10.18
CA TYR A 83 -6.92 2.45 -9.58
C TYR A 83 -7.00 2.73 -8.08
N ASP A 84 -8.20 2.77 -7.50
CA ASP A 84 -8.38 2.95 -6.07
C ASP A 84 -7.94 1.70 -5.30
N VAL A 85 -6.83 1.82 -4.59
CA VAL A 85 -6.25 0.71 -3.82
C VAL A 85 -6.72 0.66 -2.36
N ARG A 86 -7.64 1.53 -1.94
CA ARG A 86 -8.14 1.56 -0.54
C ARG A 86 -8.76 0.24 -0.11
N ARG A 87 -9.49 -0.44 -1.00
CA ARG A 87 -10.09 -1.75 -0.68
C ARG A 87 -9.01 -2.81 -0.38
N PHE A 88 -7.90 -2.80 -1.12
CA PHE A 88 -6.79 -3.71 -0.86
C PHE A 88 -6.05 -3.37 0.43
N ALA A 89 -5.86 -2.07 0.72
CA ALA A 89 -5.30 -1.61 1.98
C ALA A 89 -6.18 -2.02 3.17
N ALA A 90 -7.49 -1.80 3.07
CA ALA A 90 -8.47 -2.18 4.09
C ALA A 90 -8.45 -3.69 4.35
N HIS A 91 -8.41 -4.52 3.30
CA HIS A 91 -8.32 -5.97 3.46
C HIS A 91 -7.07 -6.34 4.26
N ASN A 92 -5.90 -5.84 3.87
CA ASN A 92 -4.65 -6.15 4.55
C ASN A 92 -4.66 -5.67 6.00
N LEU A 93 -5.18 -4.47 6.25
CA LEU A 93 -5.27 -3.89 7.59
C LEU A 93 -6.21 -4.71 8.50
N ALA A 94 -7.37 -5.12 7.99
CA ALA A 94 -8.31 -5.96 8.72
C ALA A 94 -7.72 -7.34 9.03
N LEU A 95 -6.98 -7.93 8.09
CA LEU A 95 -6.27 -9.20 8.30
C LEU A 95 -5.21 -9.07 9.41
N MET A 96 -4.48 -7.95 9.45
CA MET A 96 -3.48 -7.69 10.48
C MET A 96 -4.14 -7.53 11.87
N TYR A 97 -5.23 -6.78 11.97
CA TYR A 97 -5.97 -6.64 13.23
C TYR A 97 -6.55 -7.97 13.71
N ARG A 98 -7.12 -8.77 12.81
CA ARG A 98 -7.63 -10.12 13.15
C ARG A 98 -6.50 -11.03 13.63
N THR A 99 -5.35 -11.02 12.94
CA THR A 99 -4.18 -11.81 13.35
C THR A 99 -3.65 -11.40 14.72
N SER A 100 -3.79 -10.13 15.11
CA SER A 100 -3.43 -9.65 16.45
C SER A 100 -4.54 -9.85 17.51
N GLY A 101 -5.64 -10.52 17.18
CA GLY A 101 -6.80 -10.71 18.07
C GLY A 101 -7.67 -9.46 18.29
N ASN A 102 -7.49 -8.41 17.48
CA ASN A 102 -8.29 -7.20 17.54
C ASN A 102 -9.46 -7.28 16.55
N ASP A 103 -10.39 -8.19 16.83
CA ASP A 103 -11.55 -8.44 15.97
C ASP A 103 -12.48 -7.23 15.87
N TYR A 104 -12.51 -6.40 16.91
CA TYR A 104 -13.27 -5.14 16.91
C TYR A 104 -12.78 -4.18 15.82
N LEU A 105 -11.48 -3.89 15.74
CA LEU A 105 -10.95 -3.04 14.68
C LEU A 105 -11.06 -3.70 13.30
N ALA A 106 -10.83 -5.02 13.21
CA ALA A 106 -11.00 -5.74 11.96
C ALA A 106 -12.43 -5.59 11.41
N ARG A 107 -13.44 -5.79 12.27
CA ARG A 107 -14.86 -5.62 11.93
C ARG A 107 -15.17 -4.20 11.45
N ARG A 108 -14.67 -3.18 12.15
CA ARG A 108 -14.86 -1.77 11.74
C ARG A 108 -14.28 -1.49 10.36
N ILE A 109 -13.14 -2.08 10.02
CA ILE A 109 -12.55 -1.94 8.69
C ILE A 109 -13.41 -2.65 7.63
N TYR A 110 -13.91 -3.86 7.92
CA TYR A 110 -14.81 -4.57 7.02
C TYR A 110 -16.07 -3.77 6.71
N GLU A 111 -16.76 -3.31 7.75
CA GLU A 111 -18.02 -2.57 7.63
C GLU A 111 -17.86 -1.25 6.87
N ARG A 112 -16.70 -0.58 7.00
CA ARG A 112 -16.48 0.73 6.38
C ARG A 112 -16.02 0.65 4.93
N TYR A 113 -15.18 -0.33 4.58
CA TYR A 113 -14.46 -0.31 3.30
C TYR A 113 -14.72 -1.54 2.41
N LEU A 114 -15.33 -2.59 2.94
CA LEU A 114 -15.40 -3.90 2.26
C LEU A 114 -16.82 -4.46 2.14
N VAL A 115 -17.84 -3.66 2.48
CA VAL A 115 -19.24 -3.96 2.15
C VAL A 115 -19.55 -3.61 0.69
N VAL A 116 -20.49 -4.34 0.09
CA VAL A 116 -20.95 -4.17 -1.30
C VAL A 116 -22.27 -3.42 -1.31
#